data_AF-A0A7W9SXB4-F1
#
_entry.id   AF-A0A7W9SXB4-F1
#
_cell.length_a   1.000
_cell.length_b   1.000
_cell.length_c   1.000
_cell.angle_alpha   90.00
_cell.angle_beta   90.00
_cell.angle_gamma   90.00
#
_symmetry.space_group_name_H-M   'P 1'
#
loop_
_entity.id
_entity.type
_entity.pdbx_description
1 polymer ?
#
loop_
_entity_poly.entity_id
_entity_poly.type
_entity_poly.pdbx_seq_one_letter_code
_entity_poly.pdbx_strand_id
1 'polypeptide(L)'
;MTPRQVSKFVLAYVVTVGYTIVMFLFGFQPGVVLQLWLMLLFPALVCYFLFAVVSLVRRWKRREISPALLAPLAIGLFGLVFAGRLGHDQRERYFLSILPQCQNVVDAVRKKQPYDLSFWRGSGIRVDEDQPGKVEILFLWGGGFPVKHDVLVYLEDAEEWKTGQFRRSWPSGYKLVDHWYVVWD
;
A
#
# COMPACT_ATOMS: atom_id res chain seq x y z
N MET A 1 -17.64 23.22 28.74
CA MET A 1 -17.70 23.17 27.25
C MET A 1 -19.09 23.55 26.81
N THR A 2 -19.23 24.43 25.82
CA THR A 2 -20.56 24.74 25.25
C THR A 2 -21.02 23.62 24.30
N PRO A 3 -22.33 23.45 24.03
CA PRO A 3 -22.85 22.42 23.10
C PRO A 3 -22.17 22.47 21.72
N ARG A 4 -21.81 23.68 21.27
CA ARG A 4 -21.11 23.95 20.02
C ARG A 4 -19.64 23.49 20.03
N GLN A 5 -18.99 23.44 21.20
CA GLN A 5 -17.63 22.92 21.37
C GLN A 5 -17.63 21.38 21.40
N VAL A 6 -18.64 20.77 22.02
CA VAL A 6 -18.82 19.31 22.05
C VAL A 6 -19.05 18.77 20.63
N SER A 7 -19.94 19.39 19.85
CA SER A 7 -20.21 18.99 18.46
C SER A 7 -18.96 19.03 17.57
N LYS A 8 -18.12 20.08 17.70
CA LYS A 8 -16.86 20.19 16.95
C LYS A 8 -15.83 19.14 17.37
N PHE A 9 -15.78 18.81 18.65
CA PHE A 9 -14.88 17.78 19.19
C PHE A 9 -15.28 16.38 18.71
N VAL A 10 -16.58 16.06 18.78
CA VAL A 10 -17.12 14.78 18.27
C VAL A 10 -16.86 14.63 16.78
N LEU A 11 -17.09 15.68 15.99
CA LEU A 11 -16.81 15.65 14.54
C LEU A 11 -15.33 15.41 14.24
N ALA A 12 -14.41 16.10 14.92
CA ALA A 12 -12.98 15.90 14.75
C ALA A 12 -12.54 14.47 15.10
N TYR A 13 -13.12 13.91 16.17
CA TYR A 13 -12.84 12.54 16.59
C TYR A 13 -13.36 11.51 15.58
N VAL A 14 -14.61 11.65 15.13
CA VAL A 14 -15.21 10.78 14.09
C VAL A 14 -14.41 10.83 12.80
N VAL A 15 -13.99 12.02 12.36
CA VAL A 15 -13.19 12.18 11.14
C VAL A 15 -11.81 11.56 11.30
N THR A 16 -11.16 11.73 12.46
CA THR A 16 -9.84 11.14 12.72
C THR A 16 -9.92 9.62 12.77
N VAL A 17 -10.88 9.07 13.51
CA VAL A 17 -11.08 7.62 13.61
C VAL A 17 -11.47 7.04 12.25
N GLY A 18 -12.37 7.71 11.52
CA GLY A 18 -12.74 7.35 10.15
C GLY A 18 -11.55 7.37 9.20
N TYR A 19 -10.71 8.41 9.27
CA TYR A 19 -9.44 8.50 8.54
C TYR A 19 -8.52 7.32 8.84
N THR A 20 -8.30 7.02 10.12
CA THR A 20 -7.47 5.89 10.53
C THR A 20 -8.03 4.57 10.00
N ILE A 21 -9.33 4.30 10.18
CA ILE A 21 -9.98 3.08 9.66
C ILE A 21 -9.82 2.99 8.14
N VAL A 22 -10.03 4.08 7.41
CA VAL A 22 -9.85 4.13 5.95
C VAL A 22 -8.40 3.81 5.57
N MET A 23 -7.40 4.37 6.27
CA MET A 23 -5.98 4.03 6.07
C MET A 23 -5.73 2.53 6.28
N PHE A 24 -6.28 1.98 7.38
CA PHE A 24 -6.14 0.56 7.68
C PHE A 24 -6.75 -0.30 6.57
N LEU A 25 -7.98 -0.01 6.14
CA LEU A 25 -8.67 -0.78 5.10
C LEU A 25 -7.93 -0.78 3.76
N PHE A 26 -7.22 0.31 3.41
CA PHE A 26 -6.35 0.31 2.24
C PHE A 26 -5.21 -0.71 2.31
N GLY A 27 -4.74 -1.05 3.51
CA GLY A 27 -3.69 -2.05 3.72
C GLY A 27 -4.14 -3.50 3.49
N PHE A 28 -5.45 -3.80 3.49
CA PHE A 28 -6.01 -5.16 3.47
C PHE A 28 -6.52 -5.64 2.10
N GLN A 29 -5.99 -5.10 0.99
CA GLN A 29 -6.44 -5.45 -0.36
C GLN A 29 -7.97 -5.32 -0.53
N PRO A 30 -8.53 -4.10 -0.32
CA PRO A 30 -9.97 -3.91 -0.45
C PRO A 30 -10.41 -4.26 -1.87
N GLY A 31 -11.54 -4.97 -2.02
CA GLY A 31 -12.10 -5.22 -3.36
C GLY A 31 -12.32 -3.91 -4.13
N VAL A 32 -12.30 -3.96 -5.47
CA VAL A 32 -12.29 -2.78 -6.37
C VAL A 32 -13.30 -1.70 -5.96
N VAL A 33 -14.52 -2.08 -5.59
CA VAL A 33 -15.57 -1.15 -5.15
C VAL A 33 -15.21 -0.44 -3.86
N LEU A 34 -14.75 -1.18 -2.84
CA LEU A 34 -14.32 -0.60 -1.57
C LEU A 34 -13.09 0.29 -1.78
N GLN A 35 -12.17 -0.11 -2.65
CA GLN A 35 -11.00 0.70 -3.00
C GLN A 35 -11.40 2.05 -3.62
N LEU A 36 -12.34 2.07 -4.57
CA LEU A 36 -12.84 3.32 -5.16
C LEU A 36 -13.49 4.24 -4.12
N TRP A 37 -14.27 3.68 -3.20
CA TRP A 37 -14.86 4.45 -2.09
C TRP A 37 -13.79 5.04 -1.18
N LEU A 38 -12.80 4.25 -0.78
CA LEU A 38 -11.70 4.71 0.04
C LEU A 38 -10.89 5.81 -0.69
N MET A 39 -10.71 5.70 -2.01
CA MET A 39 -10.02 6.71 -2.83
C MET A 39 -10.79 8.04 -2.92
N LEU A 40 -12.13 8.02 -2.91
CA LEU A 40 -12.94 9.24 -2.83
C LEU A 40 -12.91 9.86 -1.44
N LEU A 41 -12.93 9.03 -0.40
CA LEU A 41 -12.94 9.49 1.00
C LEU A 41 -11.58 10.01 1.44
N PHE A 42 -10.49 9.43 0.96
CA PHE A 42 -9.13 9.75 1.37
C PHE A 42 -8.78 11.25 1.19
N PRO A 43 -8.97 11.89 0.02
CA PRO A 43 -8.69 13.31 -0.15
C PRO A 43 -9.54 14.19 0.77
N ALA A 44 -10.82 13.86 0.95
CA ALA A 44 -11.70 14.62 1.83
C ALA A 44 -11.21 14.56 3.30
N LEU A 45 -10.81 13.37 3.75
CA LEU A 45 -10.29 13.15 5.09
C LEU A 45 -8.91 13.81 5.28
N VAL A 46 -8.03 13.75 4.27
CA VAL A 46 -6.73 14.44 4.29
C VAL A 46 -6.89 15.96 4.33
N CYS A 47 -7.76 16.53 3.49
CA CYS A 47 -8.04 17.97 3.50
C CYS A 47 -8.57 18.43 4.86
N TYR A 48 -9.48 17.65 5.46
CA TYR A 48 -9.99 17.94 6.79
C TYR A 48 -8.90 17.82 7.86
N PHE A 49 -8.07 16.78 7.78
CA PHE A 49 -6.95 16.58 8.70
C PHE A 49 -5.93 17.73 8.61
N LEU A 50 -5.55 18.16 7.41
CA LEU A 50 -4.67 19.31 7.19
C LEU A 50 -5.30 20.60 7.74
N PHE A 51 -6.59 20.81 7.51
CA PHE A 51 -7.31 21.95 8.09
C PHE A 51 -7.28 21.92 9.63
N ALA A 52 -7.44 20.74 10.24
CA ALA A 52 -7.33 20.56 11.69
C ALA A 52 -5.91 20.85 12.19
N VAL A 53 -4.87 20.37 11.51
CA VAL A 53 -3.46 20.67 11.80
C VAL A 53 -3.21 22.18 11.74
N VAL A 54 -3.59 22.85 10.65
CA VAL A 54 -3.39 24.29 10.48
C VAL A 54 -4.12 25.09 11.57
N SER A 55 -5.35 24.69 11.88
CA SER A 55 -6.13 25.30 12.94
C SER A 55 -5.47 25.13 14.31
N LEU A 56 -4.90 23.95 14.58
CA LEU A 56 -4.16 23.69 15.80
C LEU A 56 -2.89 24.52 15.88
N VAL A 57 -2.09 24.60 14.81
CA VAL A 57 -0.86 25.41 14.75
C VAL A 57 -1.16 26.88 15.02
N ARG A 58 -2.25 27.41 14.45
CA ARG A 58 -2.70 28.79 14.71
C ARG A 58 -3.05 29.01 16.19
N ARG A 59 -3.70 28.03 16.84
CA ARG A 59 -4.03 28.08 18.27
C ARG A 59 -2.82 27.85 19.18
N TRP A 60 -1.84 27.06 18.73
CA TRP A 60 -0.55 26.89 19.40
C TRP A 60 0.15 28.24 19.57
N LYS A 61 0.21 29.03 18.49
CA LYS A 61 0.78 30.39 18.53
C LYS A 61 0.07 31.32 19.51
N ARG A 62 -1.20 31.05 19.85
CA ARG A 62 -2.00 31.80 20.81
C ARG A 62 -1.98 31.20 22.23
N ARG A 63 -1.25 30.10 22.47
CA ARG A 63 -1.24 29.31 23.72
C ARG A 63 -2.62 28.78 24.14
N GLU A 64 -3.56 28.65 23.20
CA GLU A 64 -4.94 28.21 23.44
C GLU A 64 -5.14 26.72 23.10
N ILE A 65 -4.18 25.85 23.45
CA ILE A 65 -4.30 24.42 23.12
C ILE A 65 -4.91 23.67 24.27
N SER A 66 -6.09 23.11 24.00
CA SER A 66 -6.66 22.08 24.85
C SER A 66 -6.01 20.72 24.52
N PRO A 67 -5.61 19.92 25.53
CA PRO A 67 -5.19 18.52 25.35
C PRO A 67 -6.19 17.69 24.54
N ALA A 68 -7.47 18.04 24.60
CA ALA A 68 -8.53 17.41 23.82
C ALA A 68 -8.33 17.55 22.29
N LEU A 69 -7.68 18.60 21.80
CA LEU A 69 -7.40 18.78 20.37
C LEU A 69 -6.13 18.05 19.91
N LEU A 70 -5.23 17.70 20.83
CA LEU A 70 -3.99 17.00 20.54
C LEU A 70 -4.20 15.50 20.37
N ALA A 71 -5.10 14.89 21.15
CA ALA A 71 -5.34 13.45 21.11
C ALA A 71 -5.84 12.93 19.74
N PRO A 72 -6.84 13.54 19.08
CA PRO A 72 -7.24 13.13 17.74
C PRO A 72 -6.10 13.31 16.73
N LEU A 73 -5.34 14.40 16.82
CA LEU A 73 -4.23 14.61 15.90
C LEU A 73 -3.14 13.54 16.03
N ALA A 74 -2.77 13.19 17.27
CA ALA A 74 -1.81 12.12 17.54
C ALA A 74 -2.30 10.76 17.01
N ILE A 75 -3.59 10.45 17.19
CA ILE A 75 -4.21 9.22 16.66
C ILE A 75 -4.18 9.21 15.13
N GLY A 76 -4.48 10.34 14.47
CA GLY A 76 -4.44 10.44 13.02
C GLY A 76 -3.03 10.30 12.44
N LEU A 77 -2.03 10.94 13.06
CA LEU A 77 -0.63 10.80 12.68
C LEU A 77 -0.12 9.37 12.90
N PHE A 78 -0.46 8.77 14.04
CA PHE A 78 -0.13 7.37 14.32
C PHE A 78 -0.79 6.44 13.29
N GLY A 79 -2.07 6.68 12.96
CA GLY A 79 -2.80 5.92 11.96
C GLY A 79 -2.15 5.96 10.58
N LEU A 80 -1.66 7.11 10.13
CA LEU A 80 -0.94 7.26 8.85
C LEU A 80 0.32 6.39 8.82
N VAL A 81 1.19 6.52 9.84
CA VAL A 81 2.48 5.80 9.90
C VAL A 81 2.26 4.29 10.03
N PHE A 82 1.33 3.91 10.90
CA PHE A 82 1.09 2.50 11.22
C PHE A 82 0.36 1.76 10.10
N ALA A 83 -0.62 2.39 9.44
CA ALA A 83 -1.31 1.78 8.30
C ALA A 83 -0.39 1.58 7.10
N GLY A 84 0.52 2.53 6.83
CA GLY A 84 1.53 2.37 5.79
C GLY A 84 2.41 1.14 6.05
N ARG A 85 2.92 1.00 7.28
CA ARG A 85 3.76 -0.15 7.66
C ARG A 85 3.01 -1.47 7.65
N LEU A 86 1.80 -1.52 8.21
CA LEU A 86 0.97 -2.73 8.19
C LEU A 86 0.62 -3.18 6.76
N GLY A 87 0.34 -2.23 5.86
CA GLY A 87 0.10 -2.55 4.45
C GLY A 87 1.32 -3.16 3.78
N HIS A 88 2.54 -2.71 4.11
CA HIS A 88 3.77 -3.36 3.64
C HIS A 88 3.96 -4.76 4.25
N ASP A 89 3.82 -4.89 5.57
CA ASP A 89 4.02 -6.17 6.27
C ASP A 89 3.01 -7.24 5.80
N GLN A 90 1.75 -6.86 5.55
CA GLN A 90 0.76 -7.79 5.02
C GLN A 90 1.03 -8.19 3.58
N ARG A 91 1.49 -7.24 2.76
CA ARG A 91 1.91 -7.50 1.39
C ARG A 91 3.02 -8.53 1.31
N GLU A 92 4.05 -8.29 2.12
CA GLU A 92 5.18 -9.18 2.23
C GLU A 92 4.74 -10.59 2.66
N ARG A 93 3.91 -10.71 3.71
CA ARG A 93 3.41 -12.02 4.18
C ARG A 93 2.62 -12.78 3.13
N TYR A 94 1.77 -12.11 2.38
CA TYR A 94 1.03 -12.77 1.29
C TYR A 94 1.97 -13.20 0.17
N PHE A 95 2.91 -12.35 -0.26
CA PHE A 95 3.91 -12.73 -1.26
C PHE A 95 4.74 -13.94 -0.81
N LEU A 96 5.11 -14.01 0.46
CA LEU A 96 5.76 -15.19 1.02
C LEU A 96 4.83 -16.41 1.02
N SER A 97 3.55 -16.23 1.33
CA SER A 97 2.57 -17.34 1.38
C SER A 97 2.25 -17.97 0.03
N ILE A 98 2.30 -17.17 -1.04
CA ILE A 98 2.01 -17.60 -2.42
C ILE A 98 3.27 -17.98 -3.21
N LEU A 99 4.46 -17.77 -2.63
CA LEU A 99 5.74 -18.01 -3.27
C LEU A 99 5.89 -19.43 -3.81
N PRO A 100 5.44 -20.50 -3.12
CA PRO A 100 5.51 -21.86 -3.67
C PRO A 100 4.73 -22.02 -4.98
N GLN A 101 3.55 -21.41 -5.09
CA GLN A 101 2.74 -21.42 -6.30
C GLN A 101 3.43 -20.62 -7.42
N CYS A 102 4.01 -19.46 -7.09
CA CYS A 102 4.80 -18.68 -8.03
C CYS A 102 6.00 -19.47 -8.57
N GLN A 103 6.71 -20.19 -7.69
CA GLN A 103 7.86 -21.02 -8.08
C GLN A 103 7.45 -22.16 -9.02
N ASN A 104 6.28 -22.79 -8.79
CA ASN A 104 5.75 -23.81 -9.69
C ASN A 104 5.50 -23.25 -11.11
N VAL A 105 5.02 -22.01 -11.21
CA VAL A 105 4.82 -21.35 -12.52
C VAL A 105 6.17 -21.11 -13.20
N VAL A 106 7.16 -20.56 -12.47
CA VAL A 106 8.52 -20.36 -13.00
C VAL A 106 9.12 -21.69 -13.50
N ASP A 107 8.97 -22.76 -12.72
CA ASP A 107 9.49 -24.08 -13.09
C ASP A 107 8.76 -24.66 -14.31
N ALA A 108 7.43 -24.46 -14.42
CA ALA A 108 6.64 -24.88 -15.56
C ALA A 108 7.04 -24.10 -16.82
N VAL A 109 7.22 -22.78 -16.72
CA VAL A 109 7.73 -21.93 -17.81
C VAL A 109 9.09 -22.41 -18.28
N ARG A 110 10.04 -22.65 -17.37
CA ARG A 110 11.38 -23.17 -17.68
C ARG A 110 11.33 -24.53 -18.39
N LYS A 111 10.42 -25.40 -17.97
CA LYS A 111 10.24 -26.74 -18.55
C LYS A 111 9.34 -26.75 -19.79
N LYS A 112 8.85 -25.59 -20.24
CA LYS A 112 7.87 -25.44 -21.33
C LYS A 112 6.62 -26.30 -21.12
N GLN A 113 6.15 -26.36 -19.88
CA GLN A 113 4.96 -27.10 -19.46
C GLN A 113 3.76 -26.17 -19.30
N PRO A 114 2.53 -26.66 -19.51
CA PRO A 114 1.34 -25.89 -19.20
C PRO A 114 1.27 -25.61 -17.69
N TYR A 115 0.79 -24.43 -17.32
CA TYR A 115 0.65 -24.00 -15.95
C TYR A 115 -0.75 -23.42 -15.72
N ASP A 116 -1.28 -23.61 -14.51
CA ASP A 116 -2.60 -23.11 -14.14
C ASP A 116 -2.50 -21.71 -13.51
N LEU A 117 -3.25 -20.77 -14.09
CA LEU A 117 -3.35 -19.39 -13.59
C LEU A 117 -4.68 -19.11 -12.86
N SER A 118 -5.55 -20.10 -12.72
CA SER A 118 -6.91 -19.94 -12.17
C SER A 118 -6.93 -19.46 -10.70
N PHE A 119 -5.86 -19.73 -9.95
CA PHE A 119 -5.63 -19.24 -8.58
C PHE A 119 -5.53 -17.70 -8.52
N TRP A 120 -5.07 -17.07 -9.60
CA TRP A 120 -4.74 -15.65 -9.68
C TRP A 120 -5.93 -14.81 -10.19
N ARG A 121 -7.09 -14.91 -9.53
CA ARG A 121 -8.26 -14.11 -9.89
C ARG A 121 -8.00 -12.62 -9.60
N GLY A 122 -7.75 -11.84 -10.65
CA GLY A 122 -7.50 -10.39 -10.54
C GLY A 122 -6.03 -9.99 -10.45
N SER A 123 -5.10 -10.91 -10.69
CA SER A 123 -3.67 -10.63 -10.93
C SER A 123 -3.32 -10.97 -12.37
N GLY A 124 -2.41 -10.22 -12.99
CA GLY A 124 -1.90 -10.54 -14.31
C GLY A 124 -0.59 -11.29 -14.17
N ILE A 125 -0.37 -12.39 -14.86
CA ILE A 125 0.98 -12.95 -14.98
C ILE A 125 1.51 -12.57 -16.36
N ARG A 126 2.68 -11.92 -16.38
CA ARG A 126 3.39 -11.56 -17.59
C ARG A 126 4.69 -12.36 -17.60
N VAL A 127 4.66 -13.50 -18.28
CA VAL A 127 5.90 -14.18 -18.63
C VAL A 127 6.51 -13.38 -19.77
N ASP A 128 7.61 -12.70 -19.49
CA ASP A 128 8.36 -11.94 -20.49
C ASP A 128 9.19 -12.94 -21.31
N GLU A 129 8.63 -13.40 -22.43
CA GLU A 129 9.29 -14.37 -23.31
C GLU A 129 10.52 -13.78 -24.03
N ASP A 130 10.63 -12.45 -24.09
CA ASP A 130 11.71 -11.73 -24.76
C ASP A 130 12.98 -11.61 -23.89
N GLN A 131 12.87 -11.88 -22.58
CA GLN A 131 14.00 -11.89 -21.63
C GLN A 131 14.16 -13.29 -21.01
N PRO A 132 14.93 -14.20 -21.64
CA PRO A 132 15.11 -15.56 -21.13
C PRO A 132 15.73 -15.53 -19.72
N GLY A 133 14.99 -16.06 -18.74
CA GLY A 133 15.38 -16.06 -17.31
C GLY A 133 14.56 -15.12 -16.42
N LYS A 134 13.61 -14.37 -16.99
CA LYS A 134 12.74 -13.44 -16.28
C LYS A 134 11.28 -13.89 -16.29
N VAL A 135 10.64 -13.90 -15.12
CA VAL A 135 9.20 -14.16 -14.99
C VAL A 135 8.58 -13.06 -14.14
N GLU A 136 7.64 -12.30 -14.70
CA GLU A 136 6.90 -11.26 -13.96
C GLU A 136 5.52 -11.77 -13.55
N ILE A 137 5.22 -11.64 -12.26
CA ILE A 137 3.91 -11.93 -11.71
C ILE A 137 3.36 -10.60 -11.21
N LEU A 138 2.50 -9.99 -12.04
CA LEU A 138 1.88 -8.70 -11.77
C LEU A 138 0.75 -8.87 -10.76
N PHE A 139 1.01 -8.41 -9.55
CA PHE A 139 -0.02 -8.29 -8.55
C PHE A 139 -0.69 -6.93 -8.66
N LEU A 140 -2.00 -6.96 -8.91
CA LEU A 140 -2.83 -5.78 -8.71
C LEU A 140 -3.08 -5.66 -7.20
N TRP A 141 -2.05 -5.21 -6.49
CA TRP A 141 -2.11 -4.92 -5.08
C TRP A 141 -1.73 -3.47 -4.85
N GLY A 142 -2.69 -2.66 -4.46
CA GLY A 142 -2.37 -1.31 -4.05
C GLY A 142 -3.57 -0.38 -4.01
N GLY A 143 -4.00 -0.09 -2.79
CA GLY A 143 -4.70 1.14 -2.45
C GLY A 143 -3.75 2.32 -2.55
N GLY A 144 -4.02 3.23 -3.48
CA GLY A 144 -3.25 4.45 -3.67
C GLY A 144 -3.73 5.14 -4.94
N PHE A 145 -3.71 6.48 -4.95
CA PHE A 145 -3.81 7.23 -6.19
C PHE A 145 -2.47 7.93 -6.44
N PRO A 146 -1.79 7.63 -7.56
CA PRO A 146 -2.14 6.57 -8.53
C PRO A 146 -1.97 5.18 -7.91
N VAL A 147 -2.70 4.20 -8.46
CA VAL A 147 -2.62 2.79 -8.05
C VAL A 147 -1.16 2.36 -8.20
N LYS A 148 -0.46 2.18 -7.08
CA LYS A 148 0.87 1.59 -7.12
C LYS A 148 0.71 0.11 -7.39
N HIS A 149 1.37 -0.35 -8.44
CA HIS A 149 1.40 -1.75 -8.82
C HIS A 149 2.65 -2.34 -8.18
N ASP A 150 2.46 -3.13 -7.12
CA ASP A 150 3.56 -3.95 -6.63
C ASP A 150 3.66 -5.19 -7.51
N VAL A 151 4.80 -5.37 -8.16
CA VAL A 151 5.06 -6.50 -9.05
C VAL A 151 6.02 -7.45 -8.36
N LEU A 152 5.68 -8.73 -8.34
CA LEU A 152 6.60 -9.76 -7.87
C LEU A 152 7.35 -10.30 -9.08
N VAL A 153 8.67 -10.14 -9.09
CA VAL A 153 9.52 -10.51 -10.23
C VAL A 153 10.50 -11.59 -9.80
N TYR A 154 10.59 -12.63 -10.61
CA TYR A 154 11.64 -13.63 -10.54
C TYR A 154 12.77 -13.28 -11.51
N LEU A 155 14.00 -13.22 -11.00
CA LEU A 155 15.21 -13.02 -11.78
C LEU A 155 16.16 -14.20 -11.58
N GLU A 156 16.43 -14.96 -12.64
CA GLU A 156 17.38 -16.07 -12.61
C GLU A 156 18.79 -15.61 -12.26
N ASP A 157 19.25 -14.47 -12.80
CA ASP A 157 20.51 -13.85 -12.44
C ASP A 157 20.30 -12.63 -11.51
N ALA A 158 20.84 -12.72 -10.29
CA ALA A 158 20.77 -11.64 -9.31
C ALA A 158 21.64 -10.42 -9.67
N GLU A 159 22.63 -10.58 -10.56
CA GLU A 159 23.45 -9.46 -11.04
C GLU A 159 22.68 -8.54 -12.00
N GLU A 160 21.60 -9.01 -12.66
CA GLU A 160 20.73 -8.17 -13.49
C GLU A 160 20.04 -7.06 -12.70
N TRP A 161 19.68 -7.32 -11.43
CA TRP A 161 19.12 -6.30 -10.54
C TRP A 161 20.12 -5.16 -10.27
N LYS A 162 21.41 -5.50 -10.13
CA LYS A 162 22.47 -4.55 -9.77
C LYS A 162 23.04 -3.79 -10.96
N THR A 163 23.14 -4.44 -12.11
CA THR A 163 23.94 -3.96 -13.26
C THR A 163 23.10 -3.65 -14.50
N GLY A 164 21.86 -4.14 -14.59
CA GLY A 164 21.09 -4.21 -15.83
C GLY A 164 20.08 -3.10 -16.09
N GLN A 165 19.36 -3.26 -17.21
CA GLN A 165 18.21 -2.44 -17.63
C GLN A 165 17.06 -2.47 -16.62
N PHE A 166 17.03 -3.47 -15.73
CA PHE A 166 15.94 -3.72 -14.80
C PHE A 166 15.73 -2.59 -13.77
N ARG A 167 16.81 -2.08 -13.15
CA ARG A 167 16.74 -0.93 -12.25
C ARG A 167 16.33 0.38 -12.95
N ARG A 168 16.46 0.45 -14.29
CA ARG A 168 16.00 1.61 -15.07
C ARG A 168 14.49 1.56 -15.33
N SER A 169 13.94 0.38 -15.57
CA SER A 169 12.50 0.18 -15.77
C SER A 169 11.72 0.23 -14.46
N TRP A 170 12.33 -0.18 -13.35
CA TRP A 170 11.74 -0.14 -12.01
C TRP A 170 12.74 0.48 -11.02
N PRO A 171 12.68 1.81 -10.80
CA PRO A 171 13.67 2.50 -9.98
C PRO A 171 13.60 2.14 -8.50
N SER A 172 12.47 1.58 -8.06
CA SER A 172 12.22 1.23 -6.66
C SER A 172 11.84 -0.24 -6.52
N GLY A 173 12.38 -0.88 -5.49
CA GLY A 173 12.10 -2.29 -5.18
C GLY A 173 12.99 -2.81 -4.04
N TYR A 174 12.66 -3.99 -3.52
CA TYR A 174 13.52 -4.73 -2.60
C TYR A 174 13.54 -6.22 -2.92
N LYS A 175 14.61 -6.89 -2.49
CA LYS A 175 14.72 -8.34 -2.55
C LYS A 175 13.84 -8.95 -1.45
N LEU A 176 12.92 -9.83 -1.84
CA LEU A 176 12.07 -10.57 -0.91
C LEU A 176 12.83 -11.79 -0.37
N VAL A 177 13.15 -12.73 -1.26
CA VAL A 177 13.85 -13.98 -0.92
C VAL A 177 14.46 -14.60 -2.18
N ASP A 178 15.62 -15.23 -2.08
CA ASP A 178 16.30 -15.93 -3.19
C ASP A 178 16.40 -15.11 -4.50
N HIS A 179 15.64 -15.50 -5.51
CA HIS A 179 15.59 -14.90 -6.85
C HIS A 179 14.35 -13.99 -7.03
N TRP A 180 13.58 -13.78 -5.96
CA TRP A 180 12.33 -13.03 -5.96
C TRP A 180 12.51 -11.62 -5.42
N TYR A 181 11.95 -10.66 -6.16
CA TYR A 181 12.02 -9.24 -5.88
C TYR A 181 10.62 -8.63 -5.93
N VAL A 182 10.35 -7.68 -5.05
CA VAL A 182 9.14 -6.85 -5.10
C VAL A 182 9.54 -5.50 -5.66
N VAL A 183 8.92 -5.09 -6.76
CA VAL A 183 9.22 -3.83 -7.47
C VAL A 183 7.97 -2.97 -7.62
N TRP A 184 8.14 -1.65 -7.67
CA TRP A 184 7.05 -0.70 -7.84
C TRP A 184 7.54 0.58 -8.51
N ASP A 185 6.61 1.28 -9.18
CA ASP A 185 6.79 2.64 -9.71
C ASP A 185 6.59 3.72 -8.64
#